data_AF-A0A958AS88-F1
#
_entry.id   AF-A0A958AS88-F1
#
_cell.length_a   1.000
_cell.length_b   1.000
_cell.length_c   1.000
_cell.angle_alpha   90.00
_cell.angle_beta   90.00
_cell.angle_gamma   90.00
#
_symmetry.space_group_name_H-M   'P 1'
#
loop_
_entity.id
_entity.type
_entity.pdbx_description
1 polymer ?
#
loop_
_entity_poly.entity_id
_entity_poly.type
_entity_poly.pdbx_seq_one_letter_code
_entity_poly.pdbx_strand_id
1 'polypeptide(L)'
;MNVVQEIQTKFLQAFSQPETRTVNRRAVERAFVAFSQKHPNWAASFFDTHFLTHAGAPILTYGSQGNSKNTAHALAIAWTRQFSWNNEQTRQAFVDELTPVAGTFLRLLEIELGLRTTAHRLAVQTT
;
A
#
# COMPACT_ATOMS: atom_id res chain seq x y z
N MET A 1 -18.44 23.22 10.26
CA MET A 1 -17.05 22.70 10.22
C MET A 1 -17.14 21.20 10.45
N ASN A 2 -16.76 20.39 9.46
CA ASN A 2 -17.25 19.01 9.32
C ASN A 2 -16.31 18.03 10.04
N VAL A 3 -16.82 17.23 10.99
CA VAL A 3 -16.04 16.28 11.82
C VAL A 3 -15.22 15.29 10.98
N VAL A 4 -15.67 15.00 9.77
CA VAL A 4 -14.97 14.17 8.77
C VAL A 4 -13.61 14.77 8.37
N GLN A 5 -13.50 16.10 8.25
CA GLN A 5 -12.24 16.76 7.88
C GLN A 5 -11.22 16.78 9.03
N GLU A 6 -11.68 16.83 10.28
CA GLU A 6 -10.78 16.82 11.44
C GLU A 6 -10.15 15.44 11.65
N ILE A 7 -10.93 14.37 11.45
CA ILE A 7 -10.46 12.99 11.47
C ILE A 7 -9.45 12.75 10.33
N GLN A 8 -9.71 13.27 9.13
CA GLN A 8 -8.78 13.20 7.99
C GLN A 8 -7.46 13.90 8.27
N THR A 9 -7.49 15.06 8.92
CA THR A 9 -6.29 15.86 9.23
C THR A 9 -5.42 15.17 10.28
N LYS A 10 -6.04 14.61 11.33
CA LYS A 10 -5.32 13.85 12.38
C LYS A 10 -4.71 12.55 11.86
N PHE A 11 -5.36 11.88 10.89
CA PHE A 11 -4.84 10.65 10.28
C PHE A 11 -3.66 10.92 9.34
N LEU A 12 -3.73 12.00 8.55
CA LEU A 12 -2.61 12.47 7.73
C LEU A 12 -1.42 12.89 8.59
N GLN A 13 -1.66 13.53 9.75
CA GLN A 13 -0.62 13.81 10.73
C GLN A 13 0.00 12.53 11.30
N ALA A 14 -0.80 11.50 11.62
CA ALA A 14 -0.32 10.23 12.15
C ALA A 14 0.57 9.46 11.16
N PHE A 15 0.32 9.56 9.85
CA PHE A 15 1.21 9.01 8.81
C PHE A 15 2.39 9.92 8.44
N SER A 16 2.34 11.19 8.85
CA SER A 16 3.43 12.15 8.73
C SER A 16 4.40 12.11 9.91
N GLN A 17 4.08 11.38 10.99
CA GLN A 17 5.00 11.21 12.10
C GLN A 17 6.17 10.29 11.71
N PRO A 18 7.42 10.66 12.04
CA PRO A 18 8.61 9.93 11.59
C PRO A 18 8.67 8.49 12.15
N GLU A 19 8.08 8.24 13.31
CA GLU A 19 8.02 6.93 13.96
C GLU A 19 7.10 5.93 13.25
N THR A 20 5.90 6.34 12.82
CA THR A 20 4.94 5.49 12.08
C THR A 20 5.40 5.26 10.63
N ARG A 21 6.05 6.25 10.02
CA ARG A 21 6.62 6.16 8.66
C ARG A 21 7.65 5.03 8.55
N THR A 22 8.46 4.84 9.60
CA THR A 22 9.52 3.81 9.62
C THR A 22 8.96 2.40 9.81
N VAL A 23 7.92 2.25 10.65
CA VAL A 23 7.23 0.97 10.86
C VAL A 23 6.48 0.51 9.61
N ASN A 24 5.79 1.44 8.94
CA ASN A 24 5.06 1.16 7.69
C ASN A 24 5.99 0.80 6.54
N ARG A 25 7.14 1.49 6.43
CA ARG A 25 8.15 1.15 5.42
C ARG A 25 8.67 -0.28 5.57
N ARG A 26 8.99 -0.72 6.79
CA ARG A 26 9.47 -2.10 7.02
C ARG A 26 8.40 -3.16 6.74
N ALA A 27 7.13 -2.86 6.98
CA ALA A 27 6.03 -3.76 6.64
C ALA A 27 5.88 -3.88 5.11
N VAL A 28 5.98 -2.76 4.38
CA VAL A 28 5.99 -2.73 2.92
C VAL A 28 7.17 -3.54 2.36
N GLU A 29 8.38 -3.35 2.86
CA GLU A 29 9.56 -4.10 2.42
C GLU A 29 9.40 -5.62 2.60
N ARG A 30 8.88 -6.08 3.76
CA ARG A 30 8.65 -7.51 4.01
C ARG A 30 7.53 -8.09 3.16
N ALA A 31 6.41 -7.37 3.05
CA ALA A 31 5.31 -7.77 2.18
C ALA A 31 5.78 -7.84 0.72
N PHE A 32 6.67 -6.93 0.29
CA PHE A 32 7.24 -6.93 -1.03
C PHE A 32 8.13 -8.16 -1.31
N VAL A 33 8.91 -8.63 -0.33
CA VAL A 33 9.70 -9.87 -0.48
C VAL A 33 8.80 -11.08 -0.75
N ALA A 34 7.71 -11.23 0.01
CA ALA A 34 6.75 -12.32 -0.23
C ALA A 34 6.00 -12.14 -1.56
N PHE A 35 5.71 -10.89 -1.93
CA PHE A 35 5.05 -10.56 -3.19
C PHE A 35 5.92 -10.88 -4.41
N SER A 36 7.21 -10.51 -4.40
CA SER A 36 8.12 -10.70 -5.53
C SER A 36 8.37 -12.16 -5.85
N GLN A 37 8.28 -13.04 -4.84
CA GLN A 37 8.33 -14.49 -5.03
C GLN A 37 7.08 -15.03 -5.74
N LYS A 38 5.90 -14.46 -5.46
CA LYS A 38 4.62 -14.89 -6.05
C LYS A 38 4.33 -14.26 -7.41
N HIS A 39 4.80 -13.04 -7.62
CA HIS A 39 4.55 -12.24 -8.83
C HIS A 39 5.85 -11.60 -9.35
N PRO A 40 6.85 -12.42 -9.75
CA PRO A 40 8.16 -11.90 -10.17
C PRO A 40 8.07 -10.97 -11.37
N ASN A 41 7.18 -11.24 -12.32
CA ASN A 41 6.98 -10.40 -13.51
C ASN A 41 6.51 -8.98 -13.16
N TRP A 42 5.61 -8.86 -12.18
CA TRP A 42 5.11 -7.56 -11.72
C TRP A 42 6.14 -6.80 -10.88
N ALA A 43 6.89 -7.52 -10.04
CA ALA A 43 8.02 -6.93 -9.32
C ALA A 43 9.10 -6.40 -10.28
N ALA A 44 9.37 -7.11 -11.38
CA ALA A 44 10.28 -6.66 -12.44
C ALA A 44 9.69 -5.53 -13.30
N SER A 45 8.37 -5.33 -13.28
CA SER A 45 7.65 -4.31 -14.04
C SER A 45 7.36 -3.06 -13.19
N PHE A 46 8.30 -2.62 -12.35
CA PHE A 46 8.17 -1.40 -11.54
C PHE A 46 7.00 -1.36 -10.54
N PHE A 47 6.36 -2.50 -10.25
CA PHE A 47 5.54 -2.63 -9.04
C PHE A 47 6.48 -3.00 -7.88
N ASP A 48 7.32 -2.04 -7.46
CA ASP A 48 8.42 -2.27 -6.54
C ASP A 48 8.33 -1.42 -5.26
N THR A 49 9.32 -1.56 -4.38
CA THR A 49 9.37 -0.81 -3.13
C THR A 49 9.46 0.70 -3.37
N HIS A 50 10.10 1.16 -4.45
CA HIS A 50 10.18 2.58 -4.78
C HIS A 50 8.79 3.13 -5.13
N PHE A 51 8.05 2.46 -6.02
CA PHE A 51 6.66 2.80 -6.31
C PHE A 51 5.80 2.81 -5.03
N LEU A 52 5.86 1.74 -4.24
CA LEU A 52 5.03 1.56 -3.04
C LEU A 52 5.30 2.58 -1.94
N THR A 53 6.53 3.09 -1.83
CA THR A 53 6.93 4.09 -0.82
C THR A 53 6.80 5.54 -1.29
N HIS A 54 6.53 5.76 -2.58
CA HIS A 54 6.32 7.08 -3.16
C HIS A 54 4.90 7.20 -3.72
N ALA A 55 4.70 6.86 -4.99
CA ALA A 55 3.41 7.04 -5.67
C ALA A 55 2.28 6.20 -5.05
N GLY A 56 2.59 5.02 -4.52
CA GLY A 56 1.63 4.14 -3.84
C GLY A 56 1.37 4.51 -2.38
N ALA A 57 2.29 5.21 -1.72
CA ALA A 57 2.21 5.52 -0.29
C ALA A 57 0.92 6.24 0.15
N PRO A 58 0.42 7.29 -0.54
CA PRO A 58 -0.85 7.91 -0.15
C PRO A 58 -2.02 6.92 -0.27
N ILE A 59 -2.03 6.06 -1.28
CA ILE A 59 -3.11 5.09 -1.50
C ILE A 59 -3.11 4.03 -0.39
N LEU A 60 -1.93 3.54 -0.01
CA LEU A 60 -1.78 2.61 1.12
C LEU A 60 -2.24 3.24 2.45
N THR A 61 -1.98 4.54 2.63
CA THR A 61 -2.38 5.31 3.81
C THR A 61 -3.90 5.46 3.92
N TYR A 62 -4.58 5.78 2.81
CA TYR A 62 -6.04 5.90 2.80
C TYR A 62 -6.75 4.54 2.78
N GLY A 63 -6.15 3.55 2.11
CA GLY A 63 -6.72 2.22 1.91
C GLY A 63 -6.82 1.36 3.17
N SER A 64 -6.02 1.65 4.21
CA SER A 64 -6.08 0.98 5.51
C SER A 64 -7.40 1.18 6.27
N GLN A 65 -8.33 1.99 5.74
CA GLN A 65 -9.64 2.31 6.35
C GLN A 65 -10.79 1.37 5.92
N GLY A 66 -10.51 0.26 5.23
CA GLY A 66 -11.47 -0.86 5.14
C GLY A 66 -12.07 -1.15 3.76
N ASN A 67 -11.46 -0.68 2.66
CA ASN A 67 -11.86 -1.11 1.32
C ASN A 67 -10.66 -1.56 0.48
N SER A 68 -10.22 -2.79 0.72
CA SER A 68 -9.05 -3.40 0.06
C SER A 68 -9.24 -3.55 -1.46
N LYS A 69 -10.47 -3.79 -1.94
CA LYS A 69 -10.75 -3.89 -3.38
C LYS A 69 -10.55 -2.55 -4.09
N ASN A 70 -11.10 -1.46 -3.56
CA ASN A 70 -10.92 -0.14 -4.14
C ASN A 70 -9.47 0.33 -4.02
N THR A 71 -8.78 -0.05 -2.94
CA THR A 71 -7.35 0.25 -2.75
C THR A 71 -6.48 -0.47 -3.78
N ALA A 72 -6.78 -1.74 -4.07
CA ALA A 72 -6.07 -2.51 -5.08
C ALA A 72 -6.22 -1.90 -6.47
N HIS A 73 -7.44 -1.50 -6.83
CA HIS A 73 -7.71 -0.84 -8.10
C HIS A 73 -7.03 0.54 -8.19
N ALA A 74 -7.07 1.32 -7.11
CA ALA A 74 -6.37 2.60 -7.03
C ALA A 74 -4.84 2.45 -7.19
N LEU A 75 -4.24 1.40 -6.59
CA LEU A 75 -2.83 1.08 -6.79
C LEU A 75 -2.52 0.73 -8.24
N ALA A 76 -3.37 -0.06 -8.90
CA ALA A 76 -3.19 -0.39 -10.31
C ALA A 76 -3.25 0.85 -11.20
N ILE A 77 -4.19 1.76 -10.95
CA ILE A 77 -4.26 3.06 -11.65
C ILE A 77 -3.01 3.89 -11.39
N ALA A 78 -2.53 3.97 -10.14
CA ALA A 78 -1.32 4.73 -9.82
C ALA A 78 -0.07 4.14 -10.48
N TRP A 79 0.01 2.82 -10.59
CA TRP A 79 1.10 2.16 -11.28
C TRP A 79 1.12 2.50 -12.78
N THR A 80 -0.03 2.54 -13.46
CA THR A 80 -0.05 2.89 -14.89
C THR A 80 0.41 4.33 -15.15
N ARG A 81 0.29 5.24 -14.17
CA ARG A 81 0.78 6.62 -14.29
C ARG A 81 2.31 6.73 -14.35
N GLN A 82 3.05 5.66 -14.08
CA GLN A 82 4.51 5.61 -14.26
C GLN A 82 4.91 5.60 -15.74
N PHE A 83 3.98 5.29 -16.65
CA PHE A 83 4.25 5.14 -18.07
C PHE A 83 3.42 6.12 -18.91
N SER A 84 3.94 6.46 -20.08
CA SER A 84 3.17 7.15 -21.11
C SER A 84 2.44 6.14 -21.98
N TRP A 85 1.12 6.25 -22.04
CA TRP A 85 0.27 5.35 -22.83
C TRP A 85 -0.26 6.07 -24.06
N ASN A 86 -0.06 5.47 -25.23
CA ASN A 86 -0.64 5.97 -26.48
C ASN A 86 -2.05 5.39 -26.73
N ASN A 87 -2.41 4.33 -26.01
CA ASN A 87 -3.70 3.65 -26.13
C ASN A 87 -4.32 3.45 -24.74
N GLU A 88 -5.46 4.09 -24.52
CA GLU A 88 -6.22 4.03 -23.27
C GLU A 88 -6.77 2.63 -22.99
N GLN A 89 -7.18 1.89 -24.02
CA GLN A 89 -7.68 0.53 -23.87
C GLN A 89 -6.57 -0.42 -23.39
N THR A 90 -5.35 -0.24 -23.90
CA THR A 90 -4.18 -0.98 -23.40
C THR A 90 -3.89 -0.62 -21.94
N ARG A 91 -3.93 0.67 -21.58
CA ARG A 91 -3.77 1.10 -20.18
C ARG A 91 -4.80 0.42 -19.28
N GLN A 92 -6.07 0.40 -19.69
CA GLN A 92 -7.14 -0.20 -18.91
C GLN A 92 -6.95 -1.73 -18.75
N ALA A 93 -6.49 -2.43 -19.78
CA ALA A 93 -6.17 -3.85 -19.68
C ALA A 93 -5.10 -4.14 -18.60
N PHE A 94 -4.05 -3.31 -18.52
CA PHE A 94 -3.06 -3.42 -17.45
C PHE A 94 -3.63 -3.09 -16.06
N VAL A 95 -4.55 -2.13 -15.96
CA VAL A 95 -5.26 -1.86 -14.68
C VAL A 95 -6.04 -3.09 -14.24
N ASP A 96 -6.78 -3.71 -15.15
CA ASP A 96 -7.62 -4.87 -14.86
C ASP A 96 -6.77 -6.10 -14.48
N GLU A 97 -5.63 -6.31 -15.15
CA GLU A 97 -4.68 -7.38 -14.85
C GLU A 97 -3.95 -7.17 -13.51
N LEU A 98 -3.51 -5.94 -13.23
CA LEU A 98 -2.76 -5.61 -12.02
C LEU A 98 -3.66 -5.54 -10.78
N THR A 99 -4.94 -5.19 -10.92
CA THR A 99 -5.86 -5.06 -9.77
C THR A 99 -5.86 -6.29 -8.84
N PRO A 100 -6.05 -7.55 -9.31
CA PRO A 100 -6.00 -8.72 -8.44
C PRO A 100 -4.60 -8.98 -7.85
N VAL A 101 -3.54 -8.62 -8.57
CA VAL A 101 -2.14 -8.75 -8.12
C VAL A 101 -1.84 -7.76 -6.99
N ALA A 102 -2.26 -6.51 -7.14
CA ALA A 102 -2.19 -5.48 -6.09
C ALA A 102 -3.01 -5.89 -4.86
N GLY A 103 -4.16 -6.57 -5.05
CA GLY A 103 -4.92 -7.15 -3.95
C GLY A 103 -4.14 -8.22 -3.16
N THR A 104 -3.33 -9.02 -3.84
CA THR A 104 -2.44 -9.99 -3.19
C THR A 104 -1.37 -9.29 -2.35
N PHE A 105 -0.76 -8.21 -2.89
CA PHE A 105 0.18 -7.39 -2.12
C PHE A 105 -0.48 -6.80 -0.86
N LEU A 106 -1.68 -6.23 -0.99
CA LEU A 106 -2.40 -5.64 0.15
C LEU A 106 -2.66 -6.67 1.26
N ARG A 107 -3.05 -7.89 0.90
CA ARG A 107 -3.23 -8.97 1.89
C ARG A 107 -1.93 -9.32 2.61
N LEU A 108 -0.81 -9.36 1.90
CA LEU A 108 0.51 -9.59 2.52
C LEU A 108 0.89 -8.44 3.46
N LEU A 109 0.60 -7.20 3.06
CA LEU A 109 0.86 -6.02 3.87
C LEU A 109 0.00 -6.00 5.14
N GLU A 110 -1.28 -6.36 5.06
CA GLU A 110 -2.19 -6.49 6.21
C GLU A 110 -1.66 -7.51 7.23
N ILE A 111 -1.13 -8.65 6.77
CA ILE A 111 -0.50 -9.65 7.65
C ILE A 111 0.71 -9.07 8.37
N GLU A 112 1.62 -8.39 7.66
CA GLU A 112 2.82 -7.79 8.25
C GLU A 112 2.49 -6.69 9.26
N LEU A 113 1.45 -5.88 8.99
CA LEU A 113 0.98 -4.83 9.91
C LEU A 113 0.26 -5.42 11.13
N GLY A 114 -0.53 -6.48 10.95
CA GLY A 114 -1.20 -7.21 12.03
C GLY A 114 -0.22 -7.87 12.99
N LEU A 115 0.82 -8.52 12.47
CA LEU A 115 1.90 -9.12 13.27
C LEU A 115 2.63 -8.08 14.12
N ARG A 116 2.87 -6.88 13.57
CA ARG A 116 3.54 -5.79 14.30
C ARG A 116 2.67 -5.17 15.39
N THR A 117 1.37 -5.04 15.15
CA THR A 117 0.43 -4.53 16.15
C THR A 117 0.40 -5.45 17.38
N THR A 118 0.43 -6.77 17.17
CA THR A 118 0.51 -7.76 18.25
C THR A 118 1.86 -7.69 18.97
N ALA A 119 2.97 -7.63 18.24
CA ALA A 119 4.31 -7.53 18.84
C ALA A 119 4.50 -6.25 19.68
N HIS A 120 3.96 -5.11 19.23
CA HIS A 120 4.01 -3.85 19.97
C HIS A 120 3.20 -3.91 21.28
N ARG A 121 2.00 -4.50 21.27
CA ARG A 121 1.19 -4.66 22.49
C ARG A 121 1.84 -5.56 23.54
N LEU A 122 2.62 -6.55 23.13
CA LEU A 122 3.34 -7.44 24.05
C LEU A 122 4.56 -6.74 24.66
N ALA A 123 5.23 -5.87 23.91
CA ALA A 123 6.37 -5.10 24.40
C ALA A 123 5.96 -4.00 25.42
N VAL A 124 4.79 -3.39 25.27
CA VAL A 124 4.30 -2.33 26.18
C VAL A 124 3.76 -2.88 27.51
N GLN A 125 3.35 -4.15 27.57
CA GLN A 125 2.85 -4.78 28.80
C GLN A 125 3.96 -5.33 29.72
N THR A 126 5.23 -5.21 29.33
CA THR A 126 6.37 -5.76 30.08
C THR A 126 7.32 -4.67 30.62
N THR A 127 6.90 -3.41 30.58
CA THR A 127 7.58 -2.25 31.20
C THR A 127 6.68 -1.64 32.26
#